data_AF-A0A6C0LK80-F1
#
_entry.id   AF-A0A6C0LK80-F1
#
_cell.length_a   1.000
_cell.length_b   1.000
_cell.length_c   1.000
_cell.angle_alpha   90.00
_cell.angle_beta   90.00
_cell.angle_gamma   90.00
#
_symmetry.space_group_name_H-M   'P 1'
#
loop_
_entity.id
_entity.type
_entity.pdbx_description
1 polymer ?
#
loop_
_entity_poly.entity_id
_entity_poly.type
_entity_poly.pdbx_seq_one_letter_code
_entity_poly.pdbx_strand_id
1 'polypeptide(L)'
;MEIDLNKNKYSEVVLKQNIYKLNLFDILKTQRLSARFVVRYILNNCYKLTKEEEQINVEVVLMHQPHVKHYEIANEQFIYDSCDSEIEDEINFEKYAQEN
;
A
#
# COMPACT_ATOMS: atom_id res chain seq x y z
N MET A 1 10.67 -12.77 -11.09
CA MET A 1 9.46 -13.53 -10.72
C MET A 1 8.29 -12.61 -10.97
N GLU A 2 7.33 -13.01 -11.80
CA GLU A 2 6.16 -12.19 -12.12
C GLU A 2 5.11 -12.34 -11.01
N ILE A 3 4.70 -11.23 -10.40
CA ILE A 3 3.70 -11.25 -9.32
C ILE A 3 2.31 -11.21 -9.93
N ASP A 4 1.60 -12.33 -9.87
CA ASP A 4 0.19 -12.43 -10.27
C ASP A 4 -0.73 -12.26 -9.05
N LEU A 5 -1.31 -11.07 -8.89
CA LEU A 5 -2.20 -10.71 -7.79
C LEU A 5 -3.61 -11.34 -7.89
N ASN A 6 -4.02 -11.76 -9.08
CA ASN A 6 -5.34 -12.34 -9.31
C ASN A 6 -5.40 -13.80 -8.86
N LYS A 7 -4.30 -14.54 -9.03
CA LYS A 7 -4.21 -15.96 -8.67
C LYS A 7 -3.70 -16.19 -7.24
N ASN A 8 -2.83 -15.32 -6.76
CA ASN A 8 -2.12 -15.54 -5.49
C ASN A 8 -2.41 -14.43 -4.47
N LYS A 9 -2.35 -14.81 -3.19
CA LYS A 9 -2.38 -13.87 -2.06
C LYS A 9 -0.97 -13.75 -1.49
N TYR A 10 -0.48 -12.53 -1.39
CA TYR A 10 0.87 -12.26 -0.90
C TYR A 10 0.82 -11.58 0.45
N SER A 11 1.90 -11.75 1.22
CA SER A 11 2.09 -10.99 2.44
C SER A 11 2.36 -9.51 2.12
N GLU A 12 2.00 -8.64 3.05
CA GLU A 12 2.25 -7.20 2.92
C GLU A 12 3.74 -6.87 2.73
N VAL A 13 4.65 -7.70 3.26
CA VAL A 13 6.10 -7.57 3.03
C VAL A 13 6.45 -7.70 1.55
N VAL A 14 5.89 -8.71 0.86
CA VAL A 14 6.12 -8.93 -0.57
C VAL A 14 5.48 -7.82 -1.40
N LEU A 15 4.26 -7.39 -1.02
CA LEU A 15 3.57 -6.29 -1.70
C LEU A 15 4.36 -4.98 -1.58
N LYS A 16 4.86 -4.66 -0.39
CA LYS A 16 5.73 -3.49 -0.15
C LYS A 16 6.99 -3.52 -1.02
N GLN A 17 7.69 -4.65 -1.07
CA GLN A 17 8.92 -4.80 -1.88
C GLN A 17 8.69 -4.57 -3.37
N ASN A 18 7.45 -4.73 -3.84
CA ASN A 18 7.08 -4.60 -5.25
C ASN A 18 6.09 -3.45 -5.49
N ILE A 19 5.94 -2.52 -4.53
CA ILE A 19 4.89 -1.50 -4.56
C ILE A 19 4.96 -0.62 -5.81
N TYR A 20 6.15 -0.36 -6.34
CA TYR A 20 6.35 0.42 -7.57
C TYR A 20 6.14 -0.36 -8.88
N LYS A 21 6.05 -1.69 -8.80
CA LYS A 21 5.82 -2.58 -9.95
C LYS A 21 4.35 -2.97 -10.12
N LEU A 22 3.54 -2.71 -9.10
CA LEU A 22 2.17 -3.18 -9.00
C LEU A 22 1.22 -1.99 -9.01
N ASN A 23 0.06 -2.17 -9.63
CA ASN A 23 -1.00 -1.18 -9.60
C ASN A 23 -1.69 -1.20 -8.22
N LEU A 24 -1.88 -0.02 -7.61
CA LEU A 24 -2.47 0.07 -6.27
C LEU A 24 -3.93 -0.37 -6.24
N PHE A 25 -4.72 -0.19 -7.30
CA PHE A 25 -6.07 -0.74 -7.38
C PHE A 25 -6.06 -2.26 -7.42
N ASP A 26 -5.13 -2.87 -8.15
CA ASP A 26 -5.04 -4.33 -8.19
C ASP A 26 -4.69 -4.88 -6.81
N ILE A 27 -3.73 -4.26 -6.11
CA ILE A 27 -3.44 -4.60 -4.72
C ILE A 27 -4.70 -4.43 -3.85
N LEU A 28 -5.38 -3.29 -3.94
CA LEU A 28 -6.55 -2.97 -3.14
C LEU A 28 -7.75 -3.90 -3.41
N LYS A 29 -7.95 -4.36 -4.63
CA LYS A 29 -9.07 -5.23 -5.00
C LYS A 29 -8.81 -6.69 -4.69
N THR A 30 -7.56 -7.12 -4.80
CA THR A 30 -7.22 -8.55 -4.78
C THR A 30 -6.62 -9.00 -3.45
N GLN A 31 -5.93 -8.14 -2.71
CA GLN A 31 -5.21 -8.54 -1.50
C GLN A 31 -6.02 -8.20 -0.24
N ARG A 32 -5.78 -8.93 0.85
CA ARG A 32 -6.34 -8.60 2.16
C ARG A 32 -5.34 -7.72 2.90
N LEU A 33 -5.66 -6.44 3.06
CA LEU A 33 -4.76 -5.44 3.62
C LEU A 33 -5.15 -5.07 5.05
N SER A 34 -4.15 -4.75 5.86
CA SER A 34 -4.29 -4.13 7.17
C SER A 34 -4.52 -2.62 7.02
N ALA A 35 -5.13 -2.00 8.04
CA ALA A 35 -5.30 -0.55 8.09
C ALA A 35 -3.94 0.18 8.00
N ARG A 36 -2.92 -0.36 8.66
CA ARG A 36 -1.54 0.18 8.63
C ARG A 36 -0.98 0.22 7.20
N PHE A 37 -1.09 -0.88 6.46
CA PHE A 37 -0.60 -0.93 5.08
C PHE A 37 -1.38 0.02 4.17
N VAL A 38 -2.70 0.07 4.33
CA VAL A 38 -3.58 0.98 3.60
C VAL A 38 -3.12 2.43 3.79
N VAL A 39 -2.93 2.88 5.02
CA VAL A 39 -2.54 4.28 5.29
C VAL A 39 -1.14 4.58 4.73
N ARG A 40 -0.18 3.69 4.97
CA ARG A 40 1.23 3.94 4.62
C ARG A 40 1.52 3.89 3.11
N TYR A 41 0.78 3.07 2.36
CA TYR A 41 1.10 2.79 0.95
C TYR A 41 -0.07 3.06 -0.02
N ILE A 42 -1.30 2.69 0.33
CA ILE A 42 -2.44 2.82 -0.60
C ILE A 42 -3.00 4.25 -0.62
N LEU A 43 -3.20 4.85 0.54
CA LEU A 43 -3.71 6.22 0.68
C LEU A 43 -2.60 7.28 0.56
N ASN A 44 -1.34 6.86 0.65
CA ASN A 44 -0.18 7.74 0.57
C ASN A 44 0.07 8.20 -0.87
N ASN A 45 0.03 9.51 -1.09
CA ASN A 45 0.18 10.11 -2.42
C ASN A 45 1.56 9.88 -3.04
N CYS A 46 2.61 9.59 -2.25
CA CYS A 46 3.94 9.29 -2.79
C CYS A 46 3.99 8.00 -3.62
N TYR A 47 3.01 7.10 -3.48
CA TYR A 47 2.96 5.83 -4.21
C TYR A 47 1.91 5.82 -5.33
N LYS A 48 1.07 6.86 -5.44
CA LYS A 48 0.06 6.98 -6.50
C LYS A 48 0.70 7.57 -7.74
N LEU A 49 1.11 6.71 -8.67
CA LEU A 49 1.89 7.12 -9.84
C LEU A 49 1.03 7.41 -11.07
N THR A 50 -0.24 7.00 -11.03
CA THR A 50 -1.19 7.19 -12.14
C THR A 50 -2.39 8.03 -11.70
N LYS A 51 -3.01 8.73 -12.67
CA LYS A 51 -4.24 9.51 -12.45
C LYS A 51 -5.41 8.68 -11.91
N GLU A 52 -5.43 7.39 -12.24
CA GLU A 52 -6.43 6.48 -11.71
C GLU A 52 -6.19 6.32 -10.20
N GLU A 53 -4.97 6.00 -9.78
CA GLU A 53 -4.61 5.79 -8.38
C GLU A 53 -4.80 7.03 -7.51
N GLU A 54 -4.67 8.23 -8.07
CA GLU A 54 -5.01 9.50 -7.41
C GLU A 54 -6.46 9.51 -6.87
N GLN A 55 -7.37 8.77 -7.49
CA GLN A 55 -8.77 8.64 -7.07
C GLN A 55 -8.96 7.75 -5.83
N ILE A 56 -7.93 7.00 -5.40
CA ILE A 56 -8.03 6.13 -4.24
C ILE A 56 -8.11 6.98 -2.97
N ASN A 57 -9.30 6.97 -2.35
CA ASN A 57 -9.60 7.64 -1.10
C ASN A 57 -10.13 6.63 -0.07
N VAL A 58 -10.46 7.10 1.15
CA VAL A 58 -10.95 6.24 2.23
C VAL A 58 -12.23 5.49 1.85
N GLU A 59 -13.15 6.12 1.12
CA GLU A 59 -14.40 5.48 0.69
C GLU A 59 -14.14 4.33 -0.30
N VAL A 60 -13.26 4.56 -1.28
CA VAL A 60 -12.81 3.54 -2.24
C VAL A 60 -12.14 2.38 -1.51
N VAL A 61 -11.30 2.67 -0.51
CA VAL A 61 -10.69 1.63 0.32
C VAL A 61 -11.75 0.81 1.05
N LEU A 62 -12.69 1.45 1.75
CA LEU A 62 -13.71 0.75 2.53
C LEU A 62 -14.67 -0.07 1.65
N MET A 63 -14.89 0.36 0.40
CA MET A 63 -15.65 -0.40 -0.59
C MET A 63 -14.97 -1.71 -0.99
N HIS A 64 -13.65 -1.70 -1.14
CA HIS A 64 -12.87 -2.88 -1.56
C HIS A 64 -12.32 -3.71 -0.41
N GLN A 65 -12.16 -3.11 0.78
CA GLN A 65 -11.62 -3.74 1.98
C GLN A 65 -12.64 -3.65 3.13
N PRO A 66 -13.81 -4.30 3.05
CA PRO A 66 -14.90 -4.15 4.02
C PRO A 66 -14.56 -4.66 5.43
N HIS A 67 -13.47 -5.43 5.59
CA HIS A 67 -12.95 -5.82 6.90
C HIS A 67 -12.22 -4.68 7.61
N VAL A 68 -11.65 -3.73 6.88
CA VAL A 68 -11.04 -2.52 7.45
C VAL A 68 -12.15 -1.56 7.84
N LYS A 69 -12.03 -0.96 9.03
CA LYS A 69 -13.00 0.00 9.55
C LYS A 69 -12.44 1.41 9.54
N HIS A 70 -13.34 2.37 9.43
CA HIS A 70 -12.99 3.79 9.39
C HIS A 70 -12.16 4.23 10.61
N TYR A 71 -12.49 3.74 11.81
CA TYR A 71 -11.74 4.08 13.02
C TYR A 71 -10.32 3.51 13.02
N GLU A 72 -10.08 2.37 12.37
CA GLU A 72 -8.73 1.77 12.26
C GLU A 72 -7.86 2.61 11.33
N ILE A 73 -8.41 3.07 10.20
CA ILE A 73 -7.73 3.98 9.28
C ILE A 73 -7.40 5.31 9.98
N ALA A 74 -8.37 5.90 10.68
CA ALA A 74 -8.17 7.17 11.38
C ALA A 74 -7.09 7.05 12.48
N ASN A 75 -7.09 5.94 13.23
CA ASN A 75 -6.08 5.68 14.25
C ASN A 75 -4.67 5.54 13.63
N GLU A 76 -4.55 4.80 12.53
CA GLU A 76 -3.27 4.63 11.83
C GLU A 76 -2.77 5.95 11.20
N GLN A 77 -3.66 6.80 10.69
CA GLN A 77 -3.31 8.14 10.21
C GLN A 77 -2.79 9.02 11.35
N PHE A 78 -3.48 9.01 12.49
CA PHE A 78 -3.02 9.75 13.67
C PHE A 78 -1.63 9.31 14.14
N ILE A 79 -1.37 7.99 14.15
CA ILE A 79 -0.05 7.44 14.49
C ILE A 79 1.00 7.85 13.46
N TYR A 80 0.68 7.76 12.17
CA TYR A 80 1.59 8.11 11.09
C TYR A 80 1.99 9.58 11.12
N ASP A 81 1.03 10.49 11.32
CA ASP A 81 1.26 11.94 11.37
C ASP A 81 1.94 12.39 12.67
N SER A 82 1.69 11.68 13.78
CA SER A 82 2.33 11.96 15.08
C SER A 82 3.79 11.47 15.15
N CYS A 83 4.21 10.63 14.21
CA CYS A 83 5.55 10.08 14.14
C CYS A 83 6.37 10.84 13.10
N ASP A 84 7.15 11.81 13.57
CA ASP A 84 8.40 12.28 12.93
C ASP A 84 9.48 11.16 12.96
N SER A 85 9.06 9.89 12.87
CA SER A 85 9.95 8.74 12.97
C SER A 85 10.44 8.41 11.58
N GLU A 86 11.73 8.69 11.39
CA GLU A 86 12.65 7.96 10.51
C GLU A 86 11.99 6.76 9.83
N ILE A 87 11.93 6.84 8.50
CA ILE A 87 11.54 5.73 7.64
C ILE A 87 12.56 4.60 7.89
N GLU A 88 12.34 3.76 8.91
CA GLU A 88 13.11 2.52 9.15
C GLU A 88 12.90 1.47 8.04
N ASP A 89 12.17 1.85 7.00
CA ASP A 89 11.59 0.97 5.98
C ASP A 89 11.97 1.42 4.57
N GLU A 90 13.14 2.08 4.41
CA GLU A 90 13.66 2.51 3.11
C GLU A 90 13.74 1.30 2.16
N ILE A 91 12.92 1.37 1.11
CA ILE A 91 13.09 0.51 -0.06
C ILE A 91 14.47 0.83 -0.62
N ASN A 92 15.41 -0.12 -0.52
CA ASN A 92 16.77 0.09 -0.98
C ASN A 92 16.80 0.17 -2.52
N PHE A 93 16.79 1.39 -3.05
CA PHE A 93 16.79 1.69 -4.48
C PHE A 93 18.08 1.21 -5.17
N GLU A 94 19.21 1.17 -4.47
CA GLU A 94 20.48 0.67 -5.02
C GLU A 94 20.42 -0.83 -5.30
N LYS A 95 19.80 -1.59 -4.39
CA LYS A 95 19.58 -3.03 -4.58
C LYS A 95 18.69 -3.30 -5.81
N TYR A 96 17.66 -2.48 -6.02
CA TYR A 96 16.77 -2.63 -7.18
C TYR A 96 17.49 -2.40 -8.52
N ALA A 97 18.36 -1.39 -8.57
CA ALA A 97 19.11 -1.02 -9.77
C ALA A 97 20.17 -2.06 -10.19
N GLN A 98 20.56 -2.96 -9.29
CA GLN A 98 21.55 -4.02 -9.56
C GLN A 98 20.93 -5.36 -9.98
N GLU A 99 19.63 -5.55 -9.73
CA GLU A 99 18.90 -6.79 -10.04
C GLU A 99 18.13 -6.74 -11.39
N ASN A 100 18.23 -5.65 -12.16
CA ASN A 100 17.68 -5.48 -13.52
C ASN A 100 18.72 -4.87 -14.45
#